data_AF-A0A9E5EI49-F1
#
_entry.id   AF-A0A9E5EI49-F1
#
_cell.length_a   1.000
_cell.length_b   1.000
_cell.length_c   1.000
_cell.angle_alpha   90.00
_cell.angle_beta   90.00
_cell.angle_gamma   90.00
#
_symmetry.space_group_name_H-M   'P 1'
#
loop_
_entity.id
_entity.type
_entity.pdbx_description
1 polymer ?
#
loop_
_entity_poly.entity_id
_entity_poly.type
_entity_poly.pdbx_seq_one_letter_code
_entity_poly.pdbx_strand_id
1 'polypeptide(L)'
;MGVLTRLPVLSHQTWDTPSARGILEVKLQAGDSTFTVLGNHWKSGAGNPAMENTRLGNAQTLRDRLDQILQQDPQADVIMGGDFNTQYNQGQRYPFMTKTAIQDVLGSQGDAKALGGEGKPDVYNLWFDVEPEQRYSDEFNGEWGTLIQLLVTRGLGDGKGVEYVPGSFHHVLVPGVNYREPLGLPWRWTNYGPGAGASDHFPVVATFRVGQISNPAEIKKAKSSESQKQAVKVGYDKIDRSKLRNAAVLKDASEEDVAKAIGEIFVIEGVISKKKPVLIQVDGKEYALYSFDENLRKVFSTYEKGQNKKFLGELGLFKGKMQFVVHDASWLK
;
A
#
# COMPACT_ATOMS: atom_id res chain seq x y z
N MET A 1 12.15 -11.37 -0.52
CA MET A 1 11.82 -10.46 0.60
C MET A 1 12.87 -10.61 1.69
N GLY A 2 12.82 -9.81 2.75
CA GLY A 2 13.65 -10.03 3.93
C GLY A 2 12.85 -9.85 5.22
N VAL A 3 13.30 -10.52 6.29
CA VAL A 3 12.88 -10.26 7.68
C VAL A 3 14.09 -9.67 8.40
N LEU A 4 13.92 -8.49 8.98
CA LEU A 4 14.91 -7.88 9.85
C LEU A 4 14.36 -7.94 11.28
N THR A 5 15.13 -8.51 12.20
CA THR A 5 14.66 -8.75 13.57
C THR A 5 15.76 -8.51 14.60
N ARG A 6 15.35 -8.09 15.80
CA ARG A 6 16.20 -8.05 17.00
C ARG A 6 16.02 -9.31 17.87
N LEU A 7 15.09 -10.18 17.50
CA LEU A 7 14.79 -11.43 18.20
C LEU A 7 15.66 -12.56 17.66
N PRO A 8 15.97 -13.59 18.47
CA PRO A 8 16.61 -14.80 17.98
C PRO A 8 15.82 -15.44 16.83
N VAL A 9 16.54 -15.80 15.77
CA VAL A 9 16.03 -16.60 14.64
C VAL A 9 16.34 -18.06 14.94
N LEU A 10 15.31 -18.89 15.12
CA LEU A 10 15.46 -20.31 15.40
C LEU A 10 15.61 -21.13 14.11
N SER A 11 14.89 -20.74 13.06
CA SER A 11 14.99 -21.33 11.72
C SER A 11 14.43 -20.38 10.67
N HIS A 12 14.80 -20.60 9.41
CA HIS A 12 14.19 -19.94 8.27
C HIS A 12 14.12 -20.87 7.07
N GLN A 13 13.12 -20.68 6.21
CA GLN A 13 12.92 -21.44 4.97
C GLN A 13 12.22 -20.55 3.94
N THR A 14 12.58 -20.69 2.67
CA THR A 14 11.81 -20.08 1.57
C THR A 14 11.00 -21.17 0.87
N TRP A 15 9.71 -20.92 0.67
CA TRP A 15 8.80 -21.79 -0.07
C TRP A 15 8.57 -21.21 -1.45
N ASP A 16 8.93 -21.97 -2.49
CA ASP A 16 8.77 -21.52 -3.87
C ASP A 16 7.30 -21.42 -4.26
N THR A 17 6.96 -20.33 -4.93
CA THR A 17 5.61 -20.12 -5.48
C THR A 17 5.67 -20.15 -7.01
N PRO A 18 4.77 -20.85 -7.71
CA PRO A 18 4.78 -20.91 -9.17
C PRO A 18 4.69 -19.53 -9.81
N SER A 19 5.67 -19.20 -10.67
CA SER A 19 5.71 -17.93 -11.44
C SER A 19 5.66 -16.64 -10.60
N ALA A 20 6.02 -16.71 -9.32
CA ALA A 20 6.00 -15.58 -8.40
C ALA A 20 7.11 -15.69 -7.35
N ARG A 21 7.23 -14.67 -6.49
CA ARG A 21 8.24 -14.66 -5.41
C ARG A 21 7.83 -15.63 -4.31
N GLY A 22 8.79 -16.45 -3.86
CA GLY A 22 8.59 -17.38 -2.76
C GLY A 22 8.20 -16.71 -1.44
N ILE A 23 7.69 -17.50 -0.51
CA ILE A 23 7.24 -17.11 0.83
C ILE A 23 8.38 -17.37 1.83
N LEU A 24 8.78 -16.38 2.60
CA LEU A 24 9.84 -16.53 3.60
C LEU A 24 9.21 -16.87 4.95
N GLU A 25 9.42 -18.09 5.41
CA GLU A 25 9.10 -18.52 6.75
C GLU A 25 10.30 -18.27 7.68
N VAL A 26 10.05 -17.66 8.82
CA VAL A 26 11.04 -17.45 9.87
C VAL A 26 10.42 -17.81 11.21
N LYS A 27 11.01 -18.76 11.93
CA LYS A 27 10.63 -19.07 13.31
C LYS A 27 11.45 -18.19 14.26
N LEU A 28 10.76 -17.40 15.07
CA LEU A 28 11.34 -16.45 16.00
C LEU A 28 11.05 -16.85 17.45
N GLN A 29 11.91 -16.39 18.35
CA GLN A 29 11.74 -16.56 19.79
C GLN A 29 11.58 -15.20 20.49
N ALA A 30 10.59 -15.09 21.37
CA ALA A 30 10.40 -13.93 22.25
C ALA A 30 10.19 -14.42 23.68
N GLY A 31 11.19 -14.25 24.54
CA GLY A 31 11.22 -14.91 25.86
C GLY A 31 11.16 -16.43 25.70
N ASP A 32 10.23 -17.07 26.40
CA ASP A 32 10.01 -18.51 26.32
C ASP A 32 9.02 -18.90 25.20
N SER A 33 8.39 -17.92 24.55
CA SER A 33 7.42 -18.14 23.48
C SER A 33 8.11 -18.21 22.11
N THR A 34 7.58 -19.04 21.21
CA THR A 34 8.01 -19.10 19.81
C THR A 34 6.85 -18.84 18.88
N PHE A 35 7.09 -18.13 17.78
CA PHE A 35 6.08 -17.82 16.78
C PHE A 35 6.70 -17.84 15.39
N THR A 36 5.85 -17.94 14.38
CA THR A 36 6.26 -17.99 12.98
C THR A 36 5.88 -16.70 12.26
N VAL A 37 6.80 -16.16 11.47
CA VAL A 37 6.54 -15.07 10.53
C VAL A 37 6.58 -15.62 9.11
N LEU A 38 5.51 -15.43 8.35
CA LEU A 38 5.41 -15.72 6.92
C LEU A 38 5.42 -14.41 6.14
N GLY A 39 6.58 -14.06 5.63
CA GLY A 39 6.74 -12.88 4.78
C GLY A 39 6.17 -13.13 3.38
N ASN A 40 5.58 -12.10 2.77
CA ASN A 40 4.92 -12.18 1.46
C ASN A 40 5.29 -11.00 0.55
N HIS A 41 5.43 -11.27 -0.77
CA HIS A 41 5.46 -10.24 -1.82
C HIS A 41 4.88 -10.81 -3.12
N TRP A 42 3.55 -10.76 -3.25
CA TRP A 42 2.79 -11.44 -4.32
C TRP A 42 2.86 -10.72 -5.67
N LYS A 43 2.26 -11.32 -6.70
CA LYS A 43 2.21 -10.74 -8.06
C LYS A 43 1.43 -9.43 -8.10
N SER A 44 2.07 -8.38 -8.63
CA SER A 44 1.49 -7.03 -8.80
C SER A 44 0.29 -6.97 -9.75
N GLY A 45 -0.47 -5.89 -9.64
CA GLY A 45 -1.66 -5.62 -10.48
C GLY A 45 -2.96 -6.04 -9.79
N ALA A 46 -3.20 -5.50 -8.59
CA ALA A 46 -4.47 -5.64 -7.89
C ALA A 46 -5.63 -5.20 -8.80
N GLY A 47 -6.74 -5.94 -8.79
CA GLY A 47 -7.90 -5.64 -9.64
C GLY A 47 -7.79 -6.14 -11.08
N ASN A 48 -6.64 -6.70 -11.51
CA ASN A 48 -6.50 -7.35 -12.81
C ASN A 48 -6.76 -8.87 -12.70
N PRO A 49 -7.78 -9.45 -13.39
CA PRO A 49 -8.09 -10.88 -13.32
C PRO A 49 -6.95 -11.81 -13.75
N ALA A 50 -6.17 -11.43 -14.77
CA ALA A 50 -5.05 -12.24 -15.23
C ALA A 50 -3.94 -12.32 -14.18
N MET A 51 -3.68 -11.21 -13.48
CA MET A 51 -2.72 -11.20 -12.38
C MET A 51 -3.27 -11.89 -11.12
N GLU A 52 -4.59 -11.85 -10.91
CA GLU A 52 -5.25 -12.57 -9.82
C GLU A 52 -4.98 -14.07 -9.92
N ASN A 53 -5.00 -14.66 -11.12
CA ASN A 53 -4.67 -16.07 -11.32
C ASN A 53 -3.27 -16.43 -10.81
N THR A 54 -2.29 -15.55 -10.95
CA THR A 54 -0.96 -15.77 -10.35
C THR A 54 -1.01 -15.63 -8.83
N ARG A 55 -1.75 -14.65 -8.29
CA ARG A 55 -1.92 -14.48 -6.85
C ARG A 55 -2.64 -15.67 -6.20
N LEU A 56 -3.56 -16.34 -6.90
CA LEU A 56 -4.17 -17.59 -6.41
C LEU A 56 -3.09 -18.65 -6.14
N GLY A 57 -2.05 -18.74 -6.97
CA GLY A 57 -0.89 -19.60 -6.74
C GLY A 57 -0.06 -19.17 -5.53
N ASN A 58 0.21 -17.87 -5.37
CA ASN A 58 0.85 -17.35 -4.16
C ASN A 58 0.07 -17.71 -2.89
N ALA A 59 -1.24 -17.49 -2.90
CA ALA A 59 -2.11 -17.79 -1.78
C ALA A 59 -2.19 -19.29 -1.49
N GLN A 60 -2.19 -20.15 -2.51
CA GLN A 60 -2.21 -21.59 -2.32
C GLN A 60 -0.96 -22.07 -1.59
N THR A 61 0.24 -21.63 -2.02
CA THR A 61 1.48 -21.98 -1.30
C THR A 61 1.46 -21.49 0.15
N LEU A 62 0.93 -20.28 0.39
CA LEU A 62 0.81 -19.74 1.76
C LEU A 62 -0.16 -20.56 2.61
N ARG A 63 -1.33 -20.89 2.05
CA ARG A 63 -2.38 -21.66 2.71
C ARG A 63 -1.91 -23.07 3.01
N ASP A 64 -1.34 -23.77 2.04
CA ASP A 64 -0.82 -25.14 2.23
C ASP A 64 0.21 -25.18 3.36
N ARG A 65 1.09 -24.17 3.42
CA ARG A 65 2.08 -24.10 4.48
C ARG A 65 1.46 -23.78 5.84
N LEU A 66 0.51 -22.85 5.87
CA LEU A 66 -0.24 -22.54 7.08
C LEU A 66 -0.99 -23.77 7.61
N ASP A 67 -1.63 -24.54 6.73
CA ASP A 67 -2.34 -25.78 7.08
C ASP A 67 -1.41 -26.80 7.73
N GLN A 68 -0.20 -26.99 7.19
CA GLN A 68 0.79 -27.88 7.80
C GLN A 68 1.20 -27.42 9.21
N ILE A 69 1.35 -26.11 9.42
CA ILE A 69 1.66 -25.55 10.74
C ILE A 69 0.49 -25.80 11.70
N LEU A 70 -0.74 -25.51 11.28
CA LEU A 70 -1.93 -25.65 12.11
C LEU A 70 -2.34 -27.11 12.36
N GLN A 71 -1.96 -28.04 11.47
CA GLN A 71 -2.11 -29.47 11.70
C GLN A 71 -1.21 -29.97 12.83
N GLN A 72 -0.02 -29.39 12.99
CA GLN A 72 0.91 -29.72 14.06
C GLN A 72 0.50 -29.07 15.38
N ASP A 73 0.06 -27.81 15.31
CA ASP A 73 -0.45 -27.06 16.45
C ASP A 73 -1.62 -26.16 16.01
N PRO A 74 -2.88 -26.55 16.32
CA PRO A 74 -4.06 -25.76 15.98
C PRO A 74 -4.11 -24.35 16.58
N GLN A 75 -3.27 -24.06 17.58
CA GLN A 75 -3.13 -22.76 18.22
C GLN A 75 -1.79 -22.09 17.90
N ALA A 76 -1.11 -22.50 16.82
CA ALA A 76 0.18 -21.91 16.47
C ALA A 76 0.10 -20.39 16.27
N ASP A 77 1.06 -19.67 16.86
CA ASP A 77 1.24 -18.23 16.70
C ASP A 77 1.90 -17.93 15.35
N VAL A 78 1.13 -17.46 14.38
CA VAL A 78 1.61 -17.18 13.02
C VAL A 78 1.20 -15.78 12.56
N ILE A 79 2.20 -14.97 12.23
CA ILE A 79 2.02 -13.65 11.62
C ILE A 79 2.34 -13.77 10.13
N MET A 80 1.41 -13.40 9.27
CA MET A 80 1.62 -13.29 7.83
C MET A 80 1.66 -11.82 7.44
N GLY A 81 2.71 -11.38 6.75
CA GLY A 81 2.90 -9.95 6.48
C GLY A 81 3.66 -9.63 5.21
N GLY A 82 3.37 -8.48 4.63
CA GLY A 82 4.11 -7.94 3.48
C GLY A 82 3.20 -7.32 2.43
N ASP A 83 3.70 -7.27 1.20
CA ASP A 83 2.94 -6.76 0.05
C ASP A 83 2.18 -7.91 -0.64
N PHE A 84 0.90 -8.01 -0.33
CA PHE A 84 0.03 -9.02 -0.93
C PHE A 84 -0.45 -8.63 -2.33
N ASN A 85 -0.16 -7.41 -2.79
CA ASN A 85 -0.59 -6.89 -4.10
C ASN A 85 -2.08 -7.14 -4.41
N THR A 86 -2.89 -7.09 -3.36
CA THR A 86 -4.34 -7.32 -3.35
C THR A 86 -4.94 -6.50 -2.22
N GLN A 87 -6.24 -6.27 -2.27
CA GLN A 87 -6.95 -5.47 -1.28
C GLN A 87 -7.49 -6.39 -0.17
N TYR A 88 -7.60 -5.90 1.07
CA TYR A 88 -8.16 -6.70 2.17
C TYR A 88 -9.60 -7.21 1.87
N ASN A 89 -10.32 -6.47 1.02
CA ASN A 89 -11.68 -6.70 0.54
C ASN A 89 -11.75 -6.95 -0.98
N GLN A 90 -10.74 -7.63 -1.54
CA GLN A 90 -10.55 -7.79 -2.99
C GLN A 90 -11.84 -8.21 -3.73
N GLY A 91 -12.59 -9.19 -3.21
CA GLY A 91 -13.81 -9.69 -3.84
C GLY A 91 -14.96 -8.67 -3.83
N GLN A 92 -15.06 -7.85 -2.78
CA GLN A 92 -16.08 -6.79 -2.72
C GLN A 92 -15.71 -5.59 -3.61
N ARG A 93 -14.42 -5.24 -3.70
CA ARG A 93 -13.94 -4.14 -4.56
C ARG A 93 -13.99 -4.51 -6.04
N TYR A 94 -13.78 -5.78 -6.38
CA TYR A 94 -13.76 -6.28 -7.76
C TYR A 94 -14.72 -7.47 -7.93
N PRO A 95 -16.05 -7.24 -7.93
CA PRO A 95 -17.06 -8.31 -7.90
C PRO A 95 -17.09 -9.20 -9.16
N PHE A 96 -16.38 -8.81 -10.22
CA PHE A 96 -16.16 -9.66 -11.40
C PHE A 96 -15.13 -10.78 -11.15
N MET A 97 -14.38 -10.73 -10.03
CA MET A 97 -13.52 -11.81 -9.57
C MET A 97 -14.34 -12.79 -8.74
N THR A 98 -14.66 -13.95 -9.30
CA THR A 98 -15.47 -14.99 -8.63
C THR A 98 -14.69 -15.77 -7.56
N LYS A 99 -13.36 -15.67 -7.57
CA LYS A 99 -12.45 -16.26 -6.59
C LYS A 99 -11.24 -15.35 -6.43
N THR A 100 -10.84 -15.12 -5.19
CA THR A 100 -9.76 -14.21 -4.82
C THR A 100 -8.71 -14.90 -3.95
N ALA A 101 -7.46 -14.48 -4.12
CA ALA A 101 -6.32 -15.05 -3.42
C ALA A 101 -6.39 -14.81 -1.91
N ILE A 102 -6.75 -13.58 -1.52
CA ILE A 102 -6.71 -13.16 -0.11
C ILE A 102 -7.89 -13.72 0.69
N GLN A 103 -9.12 -13.62 0.19
CA GLN A 103 -10.30 -14.07 0.95
C GLN A 103 -10.61 -15.55 0.71
N ASP A 104 -10.68 -16.00 -0.54
CA ASP A 104 -11.21 -17.35 -0.85
C ASP A 104 -10.16 -18.47 -0.76
N VAL A 105 -8.88 -18.17 -1.03
CA VAL A 105 -7.81 -19.18 -0.94
C VAL A 105 -7.12 -19.13 0.43
N LEU A 106 -6.64 -17.96 0.85
CA LEU A 106 -5.96 -17.84 2.15
C LEU A 106 -6.94 -17.94 3.34
N GLY A 107 -8.22 -17.59 3.13
CA GLY A 107 -9.22 -17.59 4.20
C GLY A 107 -9.20 -16.33 5.07
N SER A 108 -8.60 -15.23 4.58
CA SER A 108 -8.53 -13.94 5.28
C SER A 108 -9.92 -13.38 5.53
N GLN A 109 -10.22 -13.02 6.77
CA GLN A 109 -11.51 -12.40 7.11
C GLN A 109 -11.43 -11.46 8.31
N GLY A 110 -12.54 -10.78 8.57
CA GLY A 110 -12.65 -9.68 9.54
C GLY A 110 -13.60 -9.93 10.71
N ASP A 111 -14.25 -11.09 10.79
CA ASP A 111 -15.07 -11.46 11.94
C ASP A 111 -14.20 -12.18 12.97
N ALA A 112 -13.71 -11.43 13.96
CA ALA A 112 -12.96 -11.99 15.08
C ALA A 112 -13.73 -13.09 15.84
N LYS A 113 -15.07 -13.06 15.83
CA LYS A 113 -15.90 -14.09 16.48
C LYS A 113 -16.00 -15.38 15.67
N ALA A 114 -15.77 -15.30 14.36
CA ALA A 114 -15.70 -16.47 13.50
C ALA A 114 -14.38 -17.23 13.64
N LEU A 115 -13.38 -16.64 14.32
CA LEU A 115 -12.14 -17.34 14.66
C LEU A 115 -12.40 -18.40 15.74
N GLY A 116 -12.21 -19.69 15.41
CA GLY A 116 -12.12 -20.74 16.45
C GLY A 116 -12.63 -22.13 16.09
N GLY A 117 -11.90 -23.18 16.46
CA GLY A 117 -12.24 -24.59 16.19
C GLY A 117 -11.90 -25.09 14.77
N GLU A 118 -11.92 -26.41 14.60
CA GLU A 118 -11.72 -27.09 13.32
C GLU A 118 -12.84 -26.72 12.33
N GLY A 119 -12.50 -26.45 11.06
CA GLY A 119 -13.46 -26.06 10.02
C GLY A 119 -14.01 -24.62 10.12
N LYS A 120 -13.52 -23.79 11.05
CA LYS A 120 -13.83 -22.35 11.11
C LYS A 120 -12.67 -21.50 10.59
N PRO A 121 -12.93 -20.24 10.19
CA PRO A 121 -11.87 -19.32 9.82
C PRO A 121 -10.77 -19.22 10.89
N ASP A 122 -9.54 -19.08 10.43
CA ASP A 122 -8.36 -19.11 11.29
C ASP A 122 -7.35 -17.99 10.97
N VAL A 123 -7.62 -17.19 9.94
CA VAL A 123 -6.81 -16.04 9.53
C VAL A 123 -7.62 -14.76 9.69
N TYR A 124 -7.15 -13.89 10.56
CA TYR A 124 -7.72 -12.56 10.78
C TYR A 124 -6.85 -11.50 10.13
N ASN A 125 -7.48 -10.56 9.41
CA ASN A 125 -6.78 -9.47 8.75
C ASN A 125 -6.87 -8.19 9.58
N LEU A 126 -5.71 -7.63 9.93
CA LEU A 126 -5.66 -6.51 10.87
C LEU A 126 -6.23 -5.20 10.30
N TRP A 127 -6.46 -5.10 8.98
CA TRP A 127 -7.20 -3.96 8.42
C TRP A 127 -8.62 -3.84 8.99
N PHE A 128 -9.23 -4.91 9.49
CA PHE A 128 -10.56 -4.86 10.11
C PHE A 128 -10.57 -4.20 11.51
N ASP A 129 -9.40 -3.97 12.12
CA ASP A 129 -9.23 -3.16 13.34
C ASP A 129 -9.21 -1.66 13.08
N VAL A 130 -9.18 -1.26 11.80
CA VAL A 130 -9.08 0.13 11.36
C VAL A 130 -10.42 0.56 10.76
N GLU A 131 -10.81 1.80 11.01
CA GLU A 131 -12.01 2.38 10.40
C GLU A 131 -11.87 2.38 8.88
N PRO A 132 -12.93 2.06 8.11
CA PRO A 132 -12.84 1.91 6.66
C PRO A 132 -12.17 3.07 5.93
N GLU A 133 -12.40 4.31 6.35
CA GLU A 133 -11.85 5.53 5.75
C GLU A 133 -10.34 5.71 6.04
N GLN A 134 -9.81 4.99 7.03
CA GLN A 134 -8.40 4.99 7.42
C GLN A 134 -7.65 3.74 6.97
N ARG A 135 -8.31 2.84 6.22
CA ARG A 135 -7.69 1.63 5.65
C ARG A 135 -6.90 1.99 4.39
N TYR A 136 -5.65 2.39 4.56
CA TYR A 136 -4.76 2.67 3.44
C TYR A 136 -3.28 2.43 3.76
N SER A 137 -2.55 1.95 2.77
CA SER A 137 -1.08 1.87 2.76
C SER A 137 -0.46 2.30 1.43
N ASP A 138 -1.24 2.54 0.39
CA ASP A 138 -0.73 2.93 -0.93
C ASP A 138 -1.78 3.72 -1.74
N GLU A 139 -1.31 4.45 -2.75
CA GLU A 139 -2.17 5.18 -3.69
C GLU A 139 -1.95 4.70 -5.11
N PHE A 140 -3.06 4.48 -5.82
CA PHE A 140 -3.06 4.19 -7.25
C PHE A 140 -4.26 4.86 -7.94
N ASN A 141 -3.98 5.71 -8.94
CA ASN A 141 -5.00 6.37 -9.79
C ASN A 141 -6.09 7.12 -8.99
N GLY A 142 -5.71 7.78 -7.90
CA GLY A 142 -6.60 8.56 -7.03
C GLY A 142 -7.43 7.76 -6.05
N GLU A 143 -7.11 6.47 -5.91
CA GLU A 143 -7.74 5.58 -4.94
C GLU A 143 -6.70 5.08 -3.94
N TRP A 144 -7.10 5.07 -2.68
CA TRP A 144 -6.35 4.40 -1.63
C TRP A 144 -6.45 2.88 -1.77
N GLY A 145 -5.35 2.21 -1.46
CA GLY A 145 -5.18 0.76 -1.46
C GLY A 145 -4.65 0.25 -0.13
N THR A 146 -4.70 -1.07 0.03
CA THR A 146 -4.29 -1.83 1.22
C THR A 146 -3.37 -2.98 0.81
N LEU A 147 -2.44 -2.73 -0.11
CA LEU A 147 -1.57 -3.77 -0.65
C LEU A 147 -0.63 -4.32 0.43
N ILE A 148 -0.16 -3.45 1.34
CA ILE A 148 0.58 -3.85 2.53
C ILE A 148 -0.40 -4.30 3.61
N GLN A 149 -0.27 -5.54 4.07
CA GLN A 149 -1.18 -6.15 5.05
C GLN A 149 -0.42 -6.93 6.12
N LEU A 150 -1.03 -7.03 7.31
CA LEU A 150 -0.68 -7.97 8.37
C LEU A 150 -1.91 -8.82 8.68
N LEU A 151 -1.72 -10.13 8.72
CA LEU A 151 -2.72 -11.12 9.06
C LEU A 151 -2.18 -12.02 10.18
N VAL A 152 -3.06 -12.50 11.04
CA VAL A 152 -2.70 -13.26 12.23
C VAL A 152 -3.55 -14.52 12.34
N THR A 153 -2.98 -15.59 12.88
CA THR A 153 -3.76 -16.77 13.27
C THR A 153 -4.51 -16.56 14.58
N ARG A 154 -5.48 -17.44 14.84
CA ARG A 154 -6.22 -17.51 16.12
C ARG A 154 -5.33 -17.63 17.36
N GLY A 155 -4.16 -18.27 17.26
CA GLY A 155 -3.23 -18.47 18.39
C GLY A 155 -2.82 -17.15 19.02
N LEU A 156 -2.61 -16.14 18.17
CA LEU A 156 -2.27 -14.77 18.57
C LEU A 156 -3.41 -14.03 19.28
N GLY A 157 -4.52 -14.68 19.60
CA GLY A 157 -5.65 -14.14 20.35
C GLY A 157 -6.15 -15.03 21.48
N ASP A 158 -5.39 -16.06 21.87
CA ASP A 158 -5.82 -17.03 22.88
C ASP A 158 -5.31 -16.72 24.31
N GLY A 159 -4.52 -15.65 24.46
CA GLY A 159 -3.94 -15.20 25.73
C GLY A 159 -2.70 -15.99 26.18
N LYS A 160 -2.12 -16.83 25.31
CA LYS A 160 -0.90 -17.61 25.56
C LYS A 160 0.19 -17.20 24.57
N GLY A 161 1.42 -17.61 24.86
CA GLY A 161 2.53 -17.48 23.91
C GLY A 161 2.81 -16.02 23.53
N VAL A 162 2.50 -15.68 22.28
CA VAL A 162 2.46 -14.32 21.76
C VAL A 162 1.01 -13.92 21.51
N GLU A 163 0.61 -12.73 21.95
CA GLU A 163 -0.76 -12.23 21.72
C GLU A 163 -0.72 -10.89 21.00
N TYR A 164 -1.55 -10.74 19.97
CA TYR A 164 -1.81 -9.48 19.31
C TYR A 164 -2.55 -8.53 20.26
N VAL A 165 -2.12 -7.27 20.30
CA VAL A 165 -2.81 -6.21 21.06
C VAL A 165 -3.90 -5.59 20.18
N PRO A 166 -5.20 -5.83 20.46
CA PRO A 166 -6.28 -5.39 19.57
C PRO A 166 -6.32 -3.87 19.38
N GLY A 167 -6.56 -3.44 18.14
CA GLY A 167 -6.60 -2.02 17.77
C GLY A 167 -5.23 -1.32 17.71
N SER A 168 -4.12 -2.06 17.85
CA SER A 168 -2.78 -1.50 17.71
C SER A 168 -2.31 -1.37 16.25
N PHE A 169 -2.99 -2.04 15.32
CA PHE A 169 -2.64 -1.99 13.90
C PHE A 169 -2.94 -0.63 13.25
N HIS A 170 -1.94 -0.03 12.60
CA HIS A 170 -2.09 1.21 11.84
C HIS A 170 -0.96 1.37 10.80
N HIS A 171 -1.18 2.23 9.79
CA HIS A 171 -0.10 2.73 8.94
C HIS A 171 0.71 3.79 9.70
N VAL A 172 1.99 3.96 9.38
CA VAL A 172 2.88 4.93 10.04
C VAL A 172 3.18 6.08 9.09
N LEU A 173 2.85 7.31 9.52
CA LEU A 173 3.20 8.55 8.84
C LEU A 173 4.21 9.32 9.68
N VAL A 174 5.34 9.71 9.05
CA VAL A 174 6.39 10.51 9.68
C VAL A 174 6.57 11.79 8.87
N PRO A 175 6.22 12.96 9.43
CA PRO A 175 6.32 14.25 8.74
C PRO A 175 7.73 14.49 8.20
N GLY A 176 7.81 14.89 6.93
CA GLY A 176 9.10 15.15 6.26
C GLY A 176 9.93 13.90 5.95
N VAL A 177 9.36 12.70 6.10
CA VAL A 177 10.07 11.44 5.81
C VAL A 177 9.37 10.62 4.74
N ASN A 178 8.11 10.22 4.95
CA ASN A 178 7.47 9.22 4.09
C ASN A 178 6.15 9.65 3.43
N TYR A 179 5.67 10.88 3.67
CA TYR A 179 4.47 11.39 3.03
C TYR A 179 4.59 12.86 2.57
N ARG A 180 3.65 13.28 1.71
CA ARG A 180 3.56 14.62 1.13
C ARG A 180 2.21 15.28 1.40
N GLU A 181 2.29 16.51 1.90
CA GLU A 181 1.15 17.44 1.92
C GLU A 181 0.81 17.93 0.51
N PRO A 182 -0.44 18.37 0.25
CA PRO A 182 -1.55 18.52 1.20
C PRO A 182 -2.45 17.27 1.34
N LEU A 183 -2.15 16.19 0.63
CA LEU A 183 -3.03 15.03 0.51
C LEU A 183 -2.59 13.82 1.33
N GLY A 184 -1.45 13.90 2.02
CA GLY A 184 -0.89 12.78 2.75
C GLY A 184 -0.43 11.63 1.84
N LEU A 185 0.01 11.91 0.61
CA LEU A 185 0.43 10.88 -0.36
C LEU A 185 1.78 10.25 0.02
N PRO A 186 2.03 8.96 -0.28
CA PRO A 186 3.35 8.36 -0.09
C PRO A 186 4.44 9.15 -0.81
N TRP A 187 5.52 9.48 -0.10
CA TRP A 187 6.68 10.13 -0.71
C TRP A 187 7.53 9.08 -1.42
N ARG A 188 7.19 8.83 -2.68
CA ARG A 188 7.83 7.85 -3.55
C ARG A 188 9.33 8.13 -3.70
N TRP A 189 10.15 7.07 -3.61
CA TRP A 189 11.60 7.17 -3.84
C TRP A 189 11.89 7.60 -5.29
N THR A 190 12.79 8.56 -5.46
CA THR A 190 13.35 8.96 -6.75
C THR A 190 14.86 8.76 -6.77
N ASN A 191 15.39 8.34 -7.92
CA ASN A 191 16.84 8.27 -8.17
C ASN A 191 17.36 9.53 -8.89
N TYR A 192 16.59 10.62 -8.93
CA TYR A 192 17.05 11.88 -9.51
C TYR A 192 18.10 12.55 -8.59
N GLY A 193 19.21 13.01 -9.16
CA GLY A 193 20.29 13.64 -8.41
C GLY A 193 20.78 12.73 -7.26
N PRO A 194 20.87 13.24 -6.01
CA PRO A 194 21.27 12.43 -4.85
C PRO A 194 20.18 11.44 -4.37
N GLY A 195 18.97 11.51 -4.93
CA GLY A 195 17.80 10.75 -4.50
C GLY A 195 17.07 11.37 -3.32
N ALA A 196 15.77 11.11 -3.24
CA ALA A 196 14.89 11.60 -2.18
C ALA A 196 13.61 10.75 -2.07
N GLY A 197 12.87 10.93 -0.98
CA GLY A 197 11.68 10.14 -0.67
C GLY A 197 12.01 8.90 0.15
N ALA A 198 10.99 8.05 0.36
CA ALA A 198 11.11 6.83 1.15
C ALA A 198 10.55 5.62 0.40
N SER A 199 9.27 5.66 0.02
CA SER A 199 8.53 4.51 -0.49
C SER A 199 7.21 4.97 -1.12
N ASP A 200 6.72 4.23 -2.10
CA ASP A 200 5.37 4.38 -2.66
C ASP A 200 4.29 3.67 -1.82
N HIS A 201 4.71 2.94 -0.79
CA HIS A 201 3.85 2.36 0.24
C HIS A 201 4.18 2.90 1.63
N PHE A 202 3.16 3.12 2.45
CA PHE A 202 3.31 3.34 3.88
C PHE A 202 3.62 2.03 4.62
N PRO A 203 4.58 2.06 5.55
CA PRO A 203 4.76 0.95 6.46
C PRO A 203 3.54 0.82 7.38
N VAL A 204 3.22 -0.42 7.76
CA VAL A 204 2.19 -0.74 8.75
C VAL A 204 2.85 -1.37 9.97
N VAL A 205 2.24 -1.16 11.14
CA VAL A 205 2.75 -1.67 12.41
C VAL A 205 1.61 -2.26 13.22
N ALA A 206 1.91 -3.32 13.98
CA ALA A 206 1.03 -3.91 15.00
C ALA A 206 1.86 -4.19 16.26
N THR A 207 1.21 -4.15 17.42
CA THR A 207 1.85 -4.47 18.71
C THR A 207 1.44 -5.86 19.17
N PHE A 208 2.41 -6.59 19.71
CA PHE A 208 2.23 -7.91 20.30
C PHE A 208 2.81 -7.93 21.70
N ARG A 209 2.23 -8.74 22.59
CA ARG A 209 2.70 -8.99 23.96
C ARG A 209 3.02 -10.47 24.15
N VAL A 210 3.85 -10.78 25.15
CA VAL A 210 4.37 -12.13 25.39
C VAL A 210 4.01 -12.58 26.81
N GLY A 211 3.59 -13.84 26.95
CA GLY A 211 3.40 -14.50 28.24
C GLY A 211 1.96 -14.97 28.49
N GLN A 212 1.72 -15.53 29.69
CA GLN A 212 0.39 -15.91 30.15
C GLN A 212 -0.36 -14.68 30.64
N ILE A 213 -1.51 -14.41 30.02
CA ILE A 213 -2.20 -13.14 30.22
C ILE A 213 -3.50 -13.42 30.96
N SER A 214 -3.50 -13.02 32.24
CA SER A 214 -4.59 -13.29 33.21
C SER A 214 -5.91 -12.61 32.87
N ASN A 215 -5.89 -11.65 31.94
CA ASN A 215 -7.07 -11.03 31.36
C ASN A 215 -6.81 -10.82 29.85
N PRO A 216 -6.97 -11.87 29.03
CA PRO A 216 -6.82 -11.74 27.57
C PRO A 216 -7.72 -10.61 27.14
N ALA A 217 -7.19 -9.68 26.35
CA ALA A 217 -8.08 -8.70 25.77
C ALA A 217 -8.97 -9.54 24.84
N GLU A 218 -10.28 -9.59 25.08
CA GLU A 218 -11.17 -10.02 23.99
C GLU A 218 -10.69 -9.26 22.76
N ILE A 219 -10.37 -9.97 21.66
CA ILE A 219 -10.10 -9.30 20.39
C ILE A 219 -11.30 -8.38 20.19
N LYS A 220 -11.08 -7.07 20.41
CA LYS A 220 -12.17 -6.11 20.43
C LYS A 220 -12.90 -6.27 19.11
N LYS A 221 -14.23 -6.29 19.19
CA LYS A 221 -15.15 -6.37 18.05
C LYS A 221 -14.60 -5.53 16.89
N ALA A 222 -14.38 -6.15 15.74
CA ALA A 222 -13.88 -5.47 14.54
C ALA A 222 -14.61 -4.12 14.39
N LYS A 223 -13.87 -3.04 14.12
CA LYS A 223 -14.45 -1.69 14.03
C LYS A 223 -15.54 -1.63 12.96
N SER A 224 -15.34 -2.41 11.91
CA SER A 224 -16.41 -2.88 11.04
C SER A 224 -16.01 -4.21 10.41
N SER A 225 -16.85 -5.24 10.57
CA SER A 225 -16.73 -6.51 9.85
C SER A 225 -17.19 -6.41 8.39
N GLU A 226 -17.82 -5.31 8.01
CA GLU A 226 -18.29 -5.11 6.63
C GLU A 226 -17.13 -4.68 5.72
N SER A 227 -16.97 -5.45 4.65
CA SER A 227 -16.02 -5.14 3.58
C SER A 227 -16.63 -4.11 2.63
N GLN A 228 -15.99 -2.95 2.52
CA GLN A 228 -16.47 -1.86 1.66
C GLN A 228 -16.39 -2.26 0.18
N LYS A 229 -17.35 -1.82 -0.65
CA LYS A 229 -17.30 -2.05 -2.10
C LYS A 229 -16.58 -0.93 -2.84
N GLN A 230 -16.77 0.31 -2.39
CA GLN A 230 -16.18 1.48 -3.03
C GLN A 230 -14.78 1.75 -2.49
N ALA A 231 -13.88 2.17 -3.37
CA ALA A 231 -12.55 2.60 -2.98
C ALA A 231 -12.62 3.96 -2.27
N VAL A 232 -11.80 4.14 -1.24
CA VAL A 232 -11.61 5.45 -0.61
C VAL A 232 -10.82 6.33 -1.58
N LYS A 233 -11.37 7.50 -1.91
CA LYS A 233 -10.71 8.46 -2.81
C LYS A 233 -9.70 9.32 -2.05
N VAL A 234 -8.60 9.67 -2.71
CA VAL A 234 -7.56 10.56 -2.18
C VAL A 234 -8.09 11.97 -1.90
N GLY A 235 -9.03 12.45 -2.73
CA GLY A 235 -9.57 13.82 -2.61
C GLY A 235 -8.78 14.87 -3.37
N TYR A 236 -8.28 14.54 -4.58
CA TYR A 236 -7.57 15.49 -5.45
C TYR A 236 -8.35 16.78 -5.72
N ASP A 237 -9.68 16.74 -5.67
CA ASP A 237 -10.60 17.86 -5.86
C ASP A 237 -10.63 18.84 -4.68
N LYS A 238 -10.06 18.48 -3.53
CA LYS A 238 -10.13 19.26 -2.27
C LYS A 238 -8.88 20.08 -1.98
N ILE A 239 -7.95 20.17 -2.92
CA ILE A 239 -6.69 20.92 -2.74
C ILE A 239 -6.95 22.43 -2.67
N ASP A 240 -6.44 23.04 -1.60
CA ASP A 240 -6.37 24.50 -1.48
C ASP A 240 -5.17 25.05 -2.25
N ARG A 241 -5.45 25.58 -3.44
CA ARG A 241 -4.47 26.16 -4.36
C ARG A 241 -3.67 27.31 -3.77
N SER A 242 -4.23 28.04 -2.81
CA SER A 242 -3.58 29.21 -2.21
C SER A 242 -2.37 28.84 -1.34
N LYS A 243 -2.28 27.58 -0.93
CA LYS A 243 -1.19 27.03 -0.10
C LYS A 243 -0.06 26.40 -0.91
N LEU A 244 -0.22 26.31 -2.23
CA LEU A 244 0.74 25.65 -3.11
C LEU A 244 1.79 26.65 -3.62
N ARG A 245 3.02 26.17 -3.78
CA ARG A 245 4.09 26.95 -4.42
C ARG A 245 3.89 27.00 -5.93
N ASN A 246 4.39 28.06 -6.56
CA ASN A 246 4.48 28.13 -8.00
C ASN A 246 5.70 27.32 -8.50
N ALA A 247 5.55 26.58 -9.59
CA ALA A 247 6.61 25.78 -10.21
C ALA A 247 7.84 26.59 -10.66
N ALA A 248 7.73 27.92 -10.77
CA ALA A 248 8.83 28.85 -11.02
C ALA A 248 10.04 28.65 -10.09
N VAL A 249 9.80 28.23 -8.84
CA VAL A 249 10.85 27.94 -7.86
C VAL A 249 11.82 26.84 -8.30
N LEU A 250 11.43 26.01 -9.28
CA LEU A 250 12.27 24.94 -9.82
C LEU A 250 13.32 25.42 -10.84
N LYS A 251 13.24 26.67 -11.29
CA LYS A 251 14.15 27.23 -12.30
C LYS A 251 15.61 27.20 -11.83
N ASP A 252 15.85 27.71 -10.63
CA ASP A 252 17.21 27.87 -10.07
C ASP A 252 17.49 26.86 -8.94
N ALA A 253 16.59 25.89 -8.76
CA ALA A 253 16.73 24.82 -7.76
C ALA A 253 17.92 23.90 -8.09
N SER A 254 18.66 23.51 -7.04
CA SER A 254 19.71 22.49 -7.14
C SER A 254 19.14 21.12 -7.49
N GLU A 255 19.97 20.18 -7.92
CA GLU A 255 19.52 18.80 -8.17
C GLU A 255 18.95 18.15 -6.89
N GLU A 256 19.52 18.48 -5.73
CA GLU A 256 19.02 18.02 -4.43
C GLU A 256 17.63 18.58 -4.13
N ASP A 257 17.40 19.87 -4.36
CA ASP A 257 16.11 20.50 -4.13
C ASP A 257 15.04 19.97 -5.09
N VAL A 258 15.42 19.71 -6.35
CA VAL A 258 14.52 19.08 -7.32
C VAL A 258 14.22 17.63 -6.93
N ALA A 259 15.20 16.86 -6.47
CA ALA A 259 14.96 15.51 -5.94
C ALA A 259 13.95 15.57 -4.79
N LYS A 260 14.14 16.49 -3.85
CA LYS A 260 13.23 16.75 -2.73
C LYS A 260 11.89 17.37 -3.13
N ALA A 261 11.69 17.79 -4.37
CA ALA A 261 10.43 18.32 -4.88
C ALA A 261 9.64 17.30 -5.72
N ILE A 262 10.24 16.19 -6.15
CA ILE A 262 9.51 15.13 -6.87
C ILE A 262 8.41 14.56 -5.96
N GLY A 263 7.19 14.47 -6.48
CA GLY A 263 5.96 14.15 -5.75
C GLY A 263 5.26 15.35 -5.09
N GLU A 264 5.80 16.57 -5.22
CA GLU A 264 5.12 17.79 -4.76
C GLU A 264 4.17 18.35 -5.82
N ILE A 265 3.04 18.90 -5.37
CA ILE A 265 2.02 19.53 -6.21
C ILE A 265 2.31 21.03 -6.30
N PHE A 266 2.44 21.54 -7.52
CA PHE A 266 2.70 22.95 -7.81
C PHE A 266 1.53 23.61 -8.52
N VAL A 267 1.41 24.93 -8.35
CA VAL A 267 0.73 25.78 -9.32
C VAL A 267 1.67 25.96 -10.51
N ILE A 268 1.22 25.58 -11.70
CA ILE A 268 1.97 25.66 -12.93
C ILE A 268 1.43 26.82 -13.74
N GLU A 269 2.31 27.73 -14.13
CA GLU A 269 2.04 28.81 -15.09
C GLU A 269 3.10 28.72 -16.19
N GLY A 270 2.70 28.47 -17.42
CA GLY A 270 3.64 28.23 -18.50
C GLY A 270 3.04 28.26 -19.88
N VAL A 271 3.90 28.05 -20.88
CA VAL A 271 3.54 28.12 -22.30
C VAL A 271 3.72 26.75 -22.93
N ILE A 272 2.74 26.25 -23.67
CA ILE A 272 2.87 24.99 -24.41
C ILE A 272 3.95 25.13 -25.48
N SER A 273 5.04 24.39 -25.36
CA SER A 273 6.19 24.49 -26.26
C SER A 273 6.15 23.47 -27.41
N LYS A 274 5.51 22.31 -27.17
CA LYS A 274 5.38 21.21 -28.14
C LYS A 274 4.06 20.47 -27.94
N LYS A 275 3.49 19.93 -29.02
CA LYS A 275 2.20 19.21 -29.03
C LYS A 275 2.31 17.67 -28.99
N LYS A 276 3.38 17.09 -29.54
CA LYS A 276 3.58 15.63 -29.59
C LYS A 276 5.04 15.24 -29.27
N PRO A 277 5.35 14.77 -28.05
CA PRO A 277 4.49 14.78 -26.87
C PRO A 277 4.12 16.22 -26.45
N VAL A 278 3.08 16.37 -25.64
CA VAL A 278 2.70 17.67 -25.09
C VAL A 278 3.75 18.09 -24.06
N LEU A 279 4.42 19.21 -24.31
CA LEU A 279 5.41 19.81 -23.42
C LEU A 279 4.95 21.21 -23.02
N ILE A 280 5.21 21.59 -21.78
CA ILE A 280 5.03 22.94 -21.26
C ILE A 280 6.38 23.51 -20.86
N GLN A 281 6.63 24.77 -21.22
CA GLN A 281 7.77 25.54 -20.76
C GLN A 281 7.34 26.39 -19.56
N VAL A 282 8.03 26.20 -18.43
CA VAL A 282 7.88 26.97 -17.19
C VAL A 282 9.23 27.61 -16.90
N ASP A 283 9.29 28.94 -16.90
CA ASP A 283 10.52 29.70 -16.60
C ASP A 283 11.78 29.28 -17.36
N GLY A 284 11.63 28.86 -18.62
CA GLY A 284 12.76 28.44 -19.46
C GLY A 284 13.06 26.94 -19.43
N LYS A 285 12.43 26.15 -18.56
CA LYS A 285 12.57 24.70 -18.49
C LYS A 285 11.36 23.99 -19.10
N GLU A 286 11.61 22.91 -19.85
CA GLU A 286 10.55 22.10 -20.46
C GLU A 286 10.18 20.90 -19.59
N TYR A 287 8.89 20.65 -19.45
CA TYR A 287 8.31 19.52 -18.72
C TYR A 287 7.31 18.82 -19.62
N ALA A 288 7.31 17.48 -19.62
CA ALA A 288 6.23 16.73 -20.25
C ALA A 288 4.92 16.88 -19.46
N LEU A 289 3.78 16.87 -20.15
CA LEU A 289 2.47 16.79 -19.50
C LEU A 289 1.92 15.37 -19.59
N TYR A 290 1.47 14.85 -18.46
CA TYR A 290 0.92 13.50 -18.37
C TYR A 290 -0.30 13.44 -17.42
N SER A 291 -1.13 12.43 -17.63
CA SER A 291 -2.17 12.02 -16.69
C SER A 291 -2.44 10.53 -16.88
N PHE A 292 -2.78 9.81 -15.80
CA PHE A 292 -3.29 8.44 -15.88
C PHE A 292 -4.73 8.40 -16.43
N ASP A 293 -5.48 9.50 -16.33
CA ASP A 293 -6.82 9.64 -16.92
C ASP A 293 -6.72 9.91 -18.43
N GLU A 294 -7.35 9.05 -19.23
CA GLU A 294 -7.40 9.18 -20.68
C GLU A 294 -8.10 10.46 -21.14
N ASN A 295 -9.13 10.90 -20.43
CA ASN A 295 -9.87 12.12 -20.77
C ASN A 295 -8.99 13.35 -20.58
N LEU A 296 -8.19 13.41 -19.51
CA LEU A 296 -7.21 14.47 -19.32
C LEU A 296 -6.13 14.45 -20.41
N ARG A 297 -5.65 13.26 -20.80
CA ARG A 297 -4.72 13.15 -21.95
C ARG A 297 -5.34 13.67 -23.25
N LYS A 298 -6.63 13.40 -23.50
CA LYS A 298 -7.37 13.95 -24.65
C LYS A 298 -7.43 15.47 -24.57
N VAL A 299 -7.73 16.04 -23.40
CA VAL A 299 -7.69 17.49 -23.19
C VAL A 299 -6.31 18.07 -23.52
N PHE A 300 -5.21 17.47 -23.05
CA PHE A 300 -3.86 17.97 -23.37
C PHE A 300 -3.57 17.95 -24.88
N SER A 301 -4.08 16.95 -25.60
CA SER A 301 -3.88 16.85 -27.05
C SER A 301 -4.52 17.98 -27.86
N THR A 302 -5.49 18.70 -27.27
CA THR A 302 -6.13 19.89 -27.85
C THR A 302 -5.33 21.17 -27.65
N TYR A 303 -4.29 21.14 -26.82
CA TYR A 303 -3.47 22.32 -26.58
C TYR A 303 -2.58 22.63 -27.78
N GLU A 304 -2.46 23.92 -28.09
CA GLU A 304 -1.65 24.40 -29.21
C GLU A 304 -0.37 25.06 -28.72
N LYS A 305 0.69 24.96 -29.53
CA LYS A 305 1.97 25.62 -29.25
C LYS A 305 1.75 27.13 -29.09
N GLY A 306 2.35 27.71 -28.06
CA GLY A 306 2.22 29.13 -27.72
C GLY A 306 1.04 29.45 -26.80
N GLN A 307 0.18 28.49 -26.46
CA GLN A 307 -0.89 28.72 -25.49
C GLN A 307 -0.34 28.86 -24.07
N ASN A 308 -0.74 29.92 -23.38
CA ASN A 308 -0.54 30.06 -21.94
C ASN A 308 -1.51 29.13 -21.19
N LYS A 309 -1.01 28.46 -20.15
CA LYS A 309 -1.80 27.58 -19.30
C LYS A 309 -1.49 27.85 -17.83
N LYS A 310 -2.52 27.76 -17.00
CA LYS A 310 -2.44 27.78 -15.54
C LYS A 310 -3.23 26.61 -14.98
N PHE A 311 -2.61 25.74 -14.19
CA PHE A 311 -3.22 24.53 -13.63
C PHE A 311 -2.39 23.99 -12.45
N LEU A 312 -2.85 22.94 -11.78
CA LEU A 312 -2.03 22.20 -10.82
C LEU A 312 -1.37 20.98 -11.46
N GLY A 313 -0.17 20.63 -11.01
CA GLY A 313 0.45 19.37 -11.38
C GLY A 313 1.48 18.90 -10.37
N GLU A 314 1.56 17.58 -10.20
CA GLU A 314 2.57 16.92 -9.40
C GLU A 314 3.87 16.83 -10.21
N LEU A 315 4.99 17.28 -9.64
CA LEU A 315 6.30 17.11 -10.27
C LEU A 315 6.68 15.62 -10.27
N GLY A 316 6.84 15.04 -11.44
CA GLY A 316 7.20 13.64 -11.63
C GLY A 316 8.46 13.45 -12.46
N LEU A 317 9.01 12.24 -12.39
CA LEU A 317 10.13 11.78 -13.22
C LEU A 317 9.72 10.50 -13.95
N PHE A 318 9.75 10.52 -15.30
CA PHE A 318 9.47 9.34 -16.10
C PHE A 318 10.59 9.08 -17.10
N LYS A 319 11.24 7.92 -16.97
CA LYS A 319 12.38 7.51 -17.81
C LYS A 319 13.46 8.61 -17.92
N GLY A 320 13.79 9.22 -16.78
CA GLY A 320 14.79 10.29 -16.68
C GLY A 320 14.33 11.68 -17.15
N LYS A 321 13.06 11.85 -17.54
CA LYS A 321 12.51 13.13 -17.98
C LYS A 321 11.55 13.71 -16.95
N MET A 322 11.70 15.01 -16.69
CA MET A 322 10.78 15.74 -15.83
C MET A 322 9.42 15.90 -16.50
N GLN A 323 8.37 15.75 -15.70
CA GLN A 323 6.99 15.91 -16.14
C GLN A 323 6.15 16.56 -15.04
N PHE A 324 5.04 17.16 -15.43
CA PHE A 324 3.95 17.45 -14.53
C PHE A 324 2.81 16.46 -14.78
N VAL A 325 2.42 15.75 -13.72
CA VAL A 325 1.30 14.82 -13.73
C VAL A 325 0.07 15.54 -13.21
N VAL A 326 -0.99 15.56 -14.00
CA VAL A 326 -2.29 16.10 -13.58
C VAL A 326 -3.20 14.94 -13.20
N HIS A 327 -3.60 14.89 -11.93
CA HIS A 327 -4.31 13.73 -11.38
C HIS A 327 -5.84 13.84 -11.52
N ASP A 328 -6.38 15.06 -11.62
CA ASP A 328 -7.83 15.28 -11.59
C ASP A 328 -8.26 16.46 -12.47
N ALA A 329 -9.47 16.42 -13.02
CA ALA A 329 -9.99 17.49 -13.89
C ALA A 329 -10.14 18.83 -13.17
N SER A 330 -10.38 18.83 -11.85
CA SER A 330 -10.43 20.04 -11.04
C SER A 330 -9.11 20.82 -11.04
N TRP A 331 -7.98 20.18 -11.39
CA TRP A 331 -6.66 20.81 -11.44
C TRP A 331 -6.46 21.70 -12.67
N LEU A 332 -7.28 21.54 -13.71
CA LEU A 332 -7.24 22.36 -14.92
C LEU A 332 -8.02 23.67 -14.81
N LYS A 333 -8.80 23.84 -13.73
CA LYS A 333 -9.59 25.04 -13.46
C LYS A 333 -8.73 26.24 -13.11
#